data_AF-A0A3D4B247-F1
#
_entry.id   AF-A0A3D4B247-F1
#
_cell.length_a   1.000
_cell.length_b   1.000
_cell.length_c   1.000
_cell.angle_alpha   90.00
_cell.angle_beta   90.00
_cell.angle_gamma   90.00
#
_symmetry.space_group_name_H-M   'P 1'
#
loop_
_entity.id
_entity.type
_entity.pdbx_description
1 polymer ?
#
loop_
_entity_poly.entity_id
_entity_poly.type
_entity_poly.pdbx_seq_one_letter_code
_entity_poly.pdbx_strand_id
1 'polypeptide(L)'
;MSAFIRVILNMALYALVMHALAATSYAGYMRINSPNPADPMNVHIYKLDNGLTVYLTENHETPRFYAEIVVRAGSKHDPAEATGLAHYLEHMLFKGNRNIGTLDYEKERVHIDRIIELDEQHYQETDPEKRAEIYEAINAESQLAGQYDIPNELDKIYSGMGGTAVNAHTWHEETVYKVNLPSNRLEQWALIDLL
;
A
#
# COMPACT_ATOMS: atom_id res chain seq x y z
N MET A 1 -29.09 -23.87 -53.47
CA MET A 1 -28.46 -24.20 -52.18
C MET A 1 -27.04 -23.62 -52.15
N SER A 2 -26.69 -22.55 -51.44
CA SER A 2 -27.42 -21.29 -51.22
C SER A 2 -26.38 -20.19 -50.93
N ALA A 3 -26.51 -19.03 -51.58
CA ALA A 3 -25.78 -17.81 -51.19
C ALA A 3 -26.21 -17.33 -49.79
N PHE A 4 -27.45 -17.67 -49.40
CA PHE A 4 -28.02 -17.39 -48.08
C PHE A 4 -27.29 -18.10 -46.92
N ILE A 5 -26.89 -19.37 -47.06
CA ILE A 5 -26.12 -20.09 -46.04
C ILE A 5 -24.71 -19.52 -45.89
N ARG A 6 -24.07 -19.04 -46.97
CA ARG A 6 -22.75 -18.40 -46.90
C ARG A 6 -22.77 -17.05 -46.16
N VAL A 7 -23.84 -16.27 -46.31
CA VAL A 7 -23.99 -14.99 -45.57
C VAL A 7 -24.27 -15.25 -44.09
N ILE A 8 -25.10 -16.24 -43.76
CA ILE A 8 -25.39 -16.62 -42.37
C ILE A 8 -24.15 -17.20 -41.67
N LEU A 9 -23.36 -18.05 -42.35
CA LEU A 9 -22.10 -18.55 -41.79
C LEU A 9 -21.08 -17.44 -41.54
N ASN A 10 -20.95 -16.46 -42.44
CA ASN A 10 -20.02 -15.35 -42.26
C ASN A 10 -20.48 -14.36 -41.18
N MET A 11 -21.79 -14.10 -41.02
CA MET A 11 -22.28 -13.30 -39.90
C MET A 11 -22.11 -14.03 -38.55
N ALA A 12 -22.32 -15.34 -38.51
CA ALA A 12 -22.08 -16.14 -37.32
C ALA A 12 -20.58 -16.18 -36.96
N LEU A 13 -19.69 -16.25 -37.95
CA LEU A 13 -18.24 -16.19 -37.74
C LEU A 13 -17.79 -14.80 -37.27
N TYR A 14 -18.34 -13.71 -37.81
CA TYR A 14 -18.08 -12.34 -37.32
C TYR A 14 -18.61 -12.10 -35.90
N ALA A 15 -19.78 -12.65 -35.56
CA ALA A 15 -20.33 -12.57 -34.21
C ALA A 15 -19.51 -13.40 -33.20
N LEU A 16 -18.95 -14.55 -33.61
CA LEU A 16 -18.06 -15.36 -32.77
C LEU A 16 -16.70 -14.69 -32.56
N VAL A 17 -16.17 -14.02 -33.59
CA VAL A 17 -14.88 -13.29 -33.52
C VAL A 17 -15.01 -12.00 -32.71
N MET A 18 -16.16 -11.32 -32.74
CA MET A 18 -16.40 -10.13 -31.89
C MET A 18 -16.65 -10.48 -30.41
N HIS A 19 -17.11 -11.70 -30.10
CA HIS A 19 -17.16 -12.18 -28.70
C HIS A 19 -15.80 -12.60 -28.15
N ALA A 20 -14.83 -12.95 -29.02
CA ALA A 20 -13.47 -13.25 -28.60
C ALA A 20 -12.63 -11.99 -28.29
N LEU A 21 -13.09 -10.79 -28.69
CA LEU A 21 -12.48 -9.51 -28.30
C LEU A 21 -13.04 -8.93 -26.99
N ALA A 22 -14.07 -9.53 -26.41
CA ALA A 22 -14.42 -9.29 -25.02
C ALA A 22 -13.52 -10.14 -24.12
N ALA A 23 -12.21 -9.90 -24.17
CA ALA A 23 -11.30 -10.35 -23.13
C ALA A 23 -11.70 -9.60 -21.85
N THR A 24 -12.61 -10.22 -21.10
CA THR A 24 -12.77 -10.16 -19.64
C THR A 24 -11.85 -9.16 -18.94
N SER A 25 -12.25 -7.89 -18.88
CA SER A 25 -11.64 -6.88 -18.00
C SER A 25 -12.43 -6.74 -16.70
N TYR A 26 -12.77 -7.89 -16.08
CA TYR A 26 -13.32 -7.94 -14.72
C TYR A 26 -12.27 -8.29 -13.67
N ALA A 27 -11.08 -8.73 -14.09
CA ALA A 27 -9.95 -8.86 -13.19
C ALA A 27 -9.38 -7.45 -13.02
N GLY A 28 -9.34 -6.93 -11.79
CA GLY A 28 -8.68 -5.66 -11.45
C GLY A 28 -7.15 -5.69 -11.62
N TYR A 29 -6.66 -6.57 -12.49
CA TYR A 29 -5.28 -6.87 -12.78
C TYR A 29 -5.12 -7.55 -14.14
N MET A 30 -3.96 -7.35 -14.76
CA MET A 30 -3.53 -8.01 -15.99
C MET A 30 -2.15 -8.62 -15.79
N ARG A 31 -1.94 -9.87 -16.23
CA ARG A 31 -0.59 -10.44 -16.29
C ARG A 31 0.18 -9.81 -17.46
N ILE A 32 1.38 -9.27 -17.20
CA ILE A 32 2.18 -8.52 -18.18
C ILE A 32 3.44 -9.24 -18.67
N ASN A 33 3.75 -10.41 -18.12
CA ASN A 33 4.84 -11.26 -18.61
C ASN A 33 4.35 -12.58 -19.19
N SER A 34 5.09 -13.12 -20.15
CA SER A 34 4.87 -14.47 -20.66
C SER A 34 5.63 -15.50 -19.80
N PRO A 35 5.11 -16.72 -19.60
CA PRO A 35 5.86 -17.79 -18.96
C PRO A 35 7.21 -18.02 -19.63
N ASN A 36 8.26 -18.16 -18.85
CA ASN A 36 9.60 -18.52 -19.32
C ASN A 36 10.01 -19.84 -18.69
N PRO A 37 10.03 -20.97 -19.42
CA PRO A 37 10.45 -22.27 -18.87
C PRO A 37 11.89 -22.29 -18.35
N ALA A 38 12.73 -21.33 -18.75
CA ALA A 38 14.10 -21.19 -18.27
C ALA A 38 14.21 -20.32 -17.00
N ASP A 39 13.12 -19.74 -16.51
CA ASP A 39 13.08 -19.01 -15.24
C ASP A 39 12.83 -20.00 -14.09
N PRO A 40 13.84 -20.29 -13.24
CA PRO A 40 13.67 -21.22 -12.13
C PRO A 40 12.70 -20.70 -11.05
N MET A 41 12.46 -19.39 -11.00
CA MET A 41 11.52 -18.77 -10.05
C MET A 41 10.09 -18.76 -10.58
N ASN A 42 9.88 -19.10 -11.86
CA ASN A 42 8.58 -19.07 -12.54
C ASN A 42 7.75 -17.81 -12.18
N VAL A 43 8.36 -16.62 -12.30
CA VAL A 43 7.74 -15.39 -11.81
C VAL A 43 6.52 -15.01 -12.64
N HIS A 44 5.42 -14.66 -11.96
CA HIS A 44 4.23 -14.09 -12.56
C HIS A 44 4.19 -12.59 -12.23
N ILE A 45 4.17 -11.75 -13.27
CA ILE A 45 4.15 -10.29 -13.12
C ILE A 45 2.77 -9.79 -13.52
N TYR A 46 2.10 -9.10 -12.60
CA TYR A 46 0.80 -8.49 -12.80
C TYR A 46 0.88 -6.97 -12.70
N LYS A 47 0.03 -6.29 -13.46
CA LYS A 47 -0.26 -4.86 -13.33
C LYS A 47 -1.70 -4.73 -12.83
N LEU A 48 -1.89 -4.13 -11.67
CA LEU A 48 -3.21 -3.82 -11.12
C LEU A 48 -3.78 -2.55 -11.77
N ASP A 49 -5.10 -2.38 -11.71
CA ASP A 49 -5.79 -1.21 -12.28
C ASP A 49 -5.37 0.11 -11.62
N ASN A 50 -5.00 0.08 -10.33
CA ASN A 50 -4.45 1.23 -9.60
C ASN A 50 -2.99 1.56 -9.98
N GLY A 51 -2.39 0.82 -10.90
CA GLY A 51 -1.02 1.02 -11.37
C GLY A 51 0.05 0.29 -10.57
N LEU A 52 -0.29 -0.48 -9.53
CA LEU A 52 0.69 -1.29 -8.80
C LEU A 52 1.20 -2.45 -9.68
N THR A 53 2.50 -2.74 -9.63
CA THR A 53 3.09 -3.92 -10.26
C THR A 53 3.36 -4.98 -9.19
N VAL A 54 2.83 -6.19 -9.37
CA VAL A 54 2.98 -7.31 -8.45
C VAL A 54 3.87 -8.38 -9.07
N TYR A 55 4.93 -8.77 -8.37
CA TYR A 55 5.79 -9.89 -8.72
C TYR A 55 5.45 -11.05 -7.78
N LEU A 56 5.01 -12.17 -8.34
CA LEU A 56 4.54 -13.32 -7.59
C LEU A 56 5.28 -14.58 -8.01
N THR A 57 5.87 -15.27 -7.05
CA THR A 57 6.45 -16.60 -7.21
C THR A 57 5.85 -17.51 -6.14
N GLU A 58 5.39 -18.68 -6.57
CA GLU A 58 4.90 -19.72 -5.66
C GLU A 58 6.08 -20.61 -5.22
N ASN A 59 6.25 -20.77 -3.91
CA ASN A 59 7.25 -21.65 -3.32
C ASN A 59 6.60 -22.47 -2.19
N HIS A 60 6.72 -23.80 -2.25
CA HIS A 60 6.18 -24.75 -1.27
C HIS A 60 7.23 -25.35 -0.32
N GLU A 61 8.48 -24.88 -0.35
CA GLU A 61 9.55 -25.36 0.52
C GLU A 61 9.27 -25.10 2.01
N THR A 62 8.52 -24.03 2.31
CA THR A 62 8.11 -23.70 3.69
C THR A 62 6.64 -23.29 3.74
N PRO A 63 5.91 -23.54 4.84
CA PRO A 63 4.49 -23.16 4.98
C PRO A 63 4.34 -21.67 5.35
N ARG A 64 5.06 -20.80 4.65
CA ARG A 64 5.13 -19.35 4.92
C ARG A 64 5.12 -18.58 3.61
N PHE A 65 4.72 -17.32 3.68
CA PHE A 65 4.91 -16.37 2.58
C PHE A 65 5.76 -15.20 3.06
N TYR A 66 6.47 -14.62 2.10
CA TYR A 66 7.22 -13.39 2.26
C TYR A 66 6.64 -12.37 1.30
N ALA A 67 6.42 -11.14 1.77
CA ALA A 67 5.96 -10.06 0.94
C ALA A 67 6.76 -8.79 1.24
N GLU A 68 6.99 -8.01 0.18
CA GLU A 68 7.53 -6.66 0.27
C GLU A 68 6.60 -5.68 -0.44
N ILE A 69 6.32 -4.54 0.19
CA ILE A 69 5.68 -3.39 -0.45
C ILE A 69 6.77 -2.35 -0.65
N VAL A 70 7.07 -2.06 -1.91
CA VAL A 70 8.15 -1.15 -2.31
C VAL A 70 7.54 0.15 -2.81
N VAL A 71 7.89 1.25 -2.15
CA VAL A 71 7.56 2.61 -2.57
C VAL A 71 8.79 3.20 -3.25
N ARG A 72 8.64 3.67 -4.50
CA ARG A 72 9.71 4.34 -5.25
C ARG A 72 9.86 5.81 -4.83
N ALA A 73 10.09 6.02 -3.54
CA ALA A 73 10.45 7.29 -2.94
C ALA A 73 11.30 6.98 -1.70
N GLY A 74 12.26 7.84 -1.42
CA GLY A 74 13.20 7.69 -0.30
C GLY A 74 13.86 9.03 0.01
N SER A 75 14.89 9.05 0.85
CA SER A 75 15.54 10.27 1.38
C SER A 75 15.99 11.30 0.33
N LYS A 76 16.27 10.91 -0.92
CA LYS A 76 16.60 11.85 -2.02
C LYS A 76 15.42 12.74 -2.42
N HIS A 77 14.21 12.36 -2.03
CA HIS A 77 12.98 13.07 -2.28
C HIS A 77 12.53 13.89 -1.05
N ASP A 78 13.31 13.89 0.04
CA ASP A 78 13.04 14.75 1.18
C ASP A 78 13.14 16.23 0.76
N PRO A 79 12.20 17.09 1.21
CA PRO A 79 12.35 18.53 1.05
C PRO A 79 13.66 19.01 1.70
N ALA A 80 14.30 20.03 1.10
CA ALA A 80 15.57 20.54 1.62
C ALA A 80 15.44 21.07 3.06
N GLU A 81 14.27 21.57 3.40
CA GLU A 81 13.89 22.13 4.70
C GLU A 81 13.43 21.05 5.70
N ALA A 82 13.25 19.79 5.26
CA ALA A 82 12.72 18.67 6.06
C ALA A 82 13.48 17.37 5.78
N THR A 83 14.79 17.37 6.03
CA THR A 83 15.63 16.18 5.85
C THR A 83 15.27 15.07 6.84
N GLY A 84 15.22 13.82 6.36
CA GLY A 84 14.83 12.65 7.14
C GLY A 84 13.33 12.34 7.11
N LEU A 85 12.52 13.11 6.36
CA LEU A 85 11.07 12.96 6.31
C LEU A 85 10.63 11.59 5.79
N ALA A 86 11.28 11.06 4.74
CA ALA A 86 10.96 9.74 4.22
C ALA A 86 11.15 8.64 5.27
N HIS A 87 12.25 8.69 6.02
CA HIS A 87 12.50 7.73 7.11
C HIS A 87 11.54 7.96 8.28
N TYR A 88 11.20 9.21 8.60
CA TYR A 88 10.18 9.50 9.61
C TYR A 88 8.82 8.90 9.23
N LEU A 89 8.38 9.10 7.99
CA LEU A 89 7.13 8.55 7.47
C LEU A 89 7.11 7.02 7.50
N GLU A 90 8.24 6.37 7.24
CA GLU A 90 8.40 4.92 7.40
C GLU A 90 8.01 4.46 8.80
N HIS A 91 8.54 5.11 9.86
CA HIS A 91 8.17 4.77 11.24
C HIS A 91 6.70 5.07 11.54
N MET A 92 6.15 6.14 10.97
CA MET A 92 4.75 6.52 11.22
C MET A 92 3.75 5.52 10.65
N LEU A 93 4.08 4.84 9.55
CA LEU A 93 3.22 3.80 8.97
C LEU A 93 3.06 2.56 9.86
N PHE A 94 3.98 2.34 10.81
CA PHE A 94 3.81 1.30 11.84
C PHE A 94 2.89 1.70 12.99
N LYS A 95 2.49 2.97 13.09
CA LYS A 95 1.63 3.45 14.19
C LYS A 95 0.16 3.10 14.02
N GLY A 96 -0.28 2.84 12.79
CA GLY A 96 -1.67 2.50 12.54
C GLY A 96 -2.21 3.01 11.22
N ASN A 97 -3.49 2.77 11.02
CA ASN A 97 -4.30 3.35 9.97
C ASN A 97 -5.67 3.71 10.56
N ARG A 98 -6.64 4.08 9.72
CA ARG A 98 -7.99 4.49 10.19
C ARG A 98 -8.76 3.39 10.94
N ASN A 99 -8.33 2.14 10.80
CA ASN A 99 -8.98 0.97 11.37
C ASN A 99 -8.14 0.27 12.46
N ILE A 100 -6.85 0.61 12.59
CA ILE A 100 -5.90 -0.09 13.46
C ILE A 100 -5.01 0.94 14.17
N GLY A 101 -4.75 0.75 15.46
CA GLY A 101 -3.88 1.64 16.24
C GLY A 101 -4.61 2.81 16.90
N THR A 102 -5.93 2.83 16.86
CA THR A 102 -6.75 3.89 17.47
C THR A 102 -8.00 3.34 18.15
N LEU A 103 -8.37 3.92 19.28
CA LEU A 103 -9.59 3.60 20.04
C LEU A 103 -10.85 4.16 19.37
N ASP A 104 -10.73 5.32 18.70
CA ASP A 104 -11.83 6.02 18.03
C ASP A 104 -11.28 7.01 16.99
N TYR A 105 -11.09 6.53 15.76
CA TYR A 105 -10.52 7.33 14.68
C TYR A 105 -11.30 8.61 14.40
N GLU A 106 -12.62 8.59 14.52
CA GLU A 106 -13.44 9.77 14.18
C GLU A 106 -13.22 10.91 15.17
N LYS A 107 -12.96 10.60 16.45
CA LYS A 107 -12.58 11.60 17.44
C LYS A 107 -11.11 12.00 17.34
N GLU A 108 -10.23 11.03 17.14
CA GLU A 108 -8.80 11.29 16.95
C GLU A 108 -8.54 12.19 15.74
N ARG A 109 -9.23 11.95 14.62
CA ARG A 109 -9.11 12.71 13.38
C ARG A 109 -9.33 14.21 13.60
N VAL A 110 -10.22 14.61 14.50
CA VAL A 110 -10.43 16.04 14.82
C VAL A 110 -9.13 16.71 15.26
N HIS A 111 -8.34 16.03 16.08
CA HIS A 111 -7.04 16.53 16.55
C HIS A 111 -5.97 16.40 15.47
N ILE A 112 -5.93 15.30 14.72
CA ILE A 112 -4.98 15.11 13.60
C ILE A 112 -5.17 16.20 12.53
N ASP A 113 -6.40 16.47 12.11
CA ASP A 113 -6.72 17.49 11.12
C ASP A 113 -6.29 18.88 11.62
N ARG A 114 -6.46 19.14 12.94
CA ARG A 114 -6.02 20.40 13.56
C ARG A 114 -4.50 20.51 13.62
N ILE A 115 -3.79 19.43 13.92
CA ILE A 115 -2.32 19.37 13.89
C ILE A 115 -1.81 19.70 12.49
N ILE A 116 -2.39 19.08 11.45
CA ILE A 116 -2.00 19.35 10.05
C ILE A 116 -2.19 20.83 9.69
N GLU A 117 -3.31 21.43 10.08
CA GLU A 117 -3.56 22.86 9.85
C GLU A 117 -2.53 23.75 10.57
N LEU A 118 -2.23 23.44 11.83
CA LEU A 118 -1.25 24.17 12.63
C LEU A 118 0.18 23.98 12.10
N ASP A 119 0.54 22.80 11.62
CA ASP A 119 1.85 22.53 11.01
C ASP A 119 2.05 23.36 9.74
N GLU A 120 1.03 23.49 8.90
CA GLU A 120 1.08 24.37 7.73
C GLU A 120 1.23 25.84 8.15
N GLN A 121 0.49 26.29 9.16
CA GLN A 121 0.65 27.64 9.71
C GLN A 121 2.06 27.87 10.27
N HIS A 122 2.59 26.90 11.02
CA HIS A 122 3.94 26.92 11.57
C HIS A 122 5.01 26.96 10.48
N TYR A 123 4.78 26.26 9.36
CA TYR A 123 5.68 26.26 8.20
C TYR A 123 5.71 27.61 7.47
N GLN A 124 4.56 28.30 7.36
CA GLN A 124 4.45 29.60 6.68
C GLN A 124 4.83 30.80 7.58
N GLU A 125 4.75 30.65 8.90
CA GLU A 125 5.06 31.72 9.85
C GLU A 125 6.58 31.96 9.98
N THR A 126 6.96 33.24 9.95
CA THR A 126 8.36 33.68 10.00
C THR A 126 8.72 34.36 11.31
N ASP A 127 7.73 34.86 12.05
CA ASP A 127 7.92 35.46 13.37
C ASP A 127 8.25 34.36 14.42
N PRO A 128 9.42 34.44 15.09
CA PRO A 128 9.85 33.38 16.01
C PRO A 128 8.94 33.18 17.23
N GLU A 129 8.32 34.25 17.74
CA GLU A 129 7.46 34.16 18.93
C GLU A 129 6.14 33.48 18.57
N LYS A 130 5.50 33.92 17.49
CA LYS A 130 4.27 33.27 16.99
C LYS A 130 4.50 31.82 16.57
N ARG A 131 5.65 31.54 15.96
CA ARG A 131 6.01 30.19 15.56
C ARG A 131 6.15 29.26 16.78
N ALA A 132 6.73 29.74 17.88
CA ALA A 132 6.77 29.00 19.13
C ALA A 132 5.38 28.78 19.74
N GLU A 133 4.48 29.77 19.67
CA GLU A 133 3.09 29.63 20.13
C GLU A 133 2.32 28.57 19.33
N ILE A 134 2.45 28.56 18.00
CA ILE A 134 1.83 27.54 17.15
C ILE A 134 2.38 26.15 17.48
N TYR A 135 3.68 26.04 17.75
CA TYR A 135 4.30 24.77 18.13
C TYR A 135 3.76 24.22 19.46
N GLU A 136 3.52 25.08 20.46
CA GLU A 136 2.87 24.65 21.71
C GLU A 136 1.43 24.19 21.47
N ALA A 137 0.70 24.82 20.53
CA ALA A 137 -0.64 24.37 20.13
C ALA A 137 -0.60 22.99 19.44
N ILE A 138 0.38 22.74 18.56
CA ILE A 138 0.63 21.43 17.95
C ILE A 138 0.87 20.38 19.03
N ASN A 139 1.71 20.67 20.03
CA ASN A 139 1.99 19.75 21.13
C ASN A 139 0.73 19.45 21.96
N ALA A 140 -0.09 20.46 22.26
CA ALA A 140 -1.35 20.28 22.98
C ALA A 140 -2.32 19.38 22.20
N GLU A 141 -2.53 19.62 20.90
CA GLU A 141 -3.37 18.77 20.04
C GLU A 141 -2.80 17.36 19.89
N SER A 142 -1.47 17.22 19.79
CA SER A 142 -0.79 15.92 19.74
C SER A 142 -1.03 15.08 21.00
N GLN A 143 -1.06 15.72 22.18
CA GLN A 143 -1.40 15.05 23.44
C GLN A 143 -2.86 14.62 23.48
N LEU A 144 -3.78 15.40 22.90
CA LEU A 144 -5.19 15.05 22.80
C LEU A 144 -5.40 13.88 21.82
N ALA A 145 -4.76 13.91 20.66
CA ALA A 145 -4.75 12.80 19.70
C ALA A 145 -4.18 11.52 20.34
N GLY A 146 -3.07 11.63 21.08
CA GLY A 146 -2.43 10.51 21.75
C GLY A 146 -3.29 9.80 22.82
N GLN A 147 -4.43 10.38 23.25
CA GLN A 147 -5.39 9.69 24.13
C GLN A 147 -6.14 8.57 23.42
N TYR A 148 -6.18 8.59 22.08
CA TYR A 148 -6.83 7.58 21.26
C TYR A 148 -5.85 6.52 20.76
N ASP A 149 -4.54 6.76 20.83
CA ASP A 149 -3.51 5.81 20.36
C ASP A 149 -3.60 4.47 21.09
N ILE A 150 -3.46 3.39 20.33
CA ILE A 150 -3.25 2.04 20.85
C ILE A 150 -1.79 1.65 20.57
N PRO A 151 -0.89 1.80 21.55
CA PRO A 151 0.53 1.65 21.30
C PRO A 151 0.89 0.26 20.77
N ASN A 152 1.67 0.25 19.68
CA ASN A 152 2.24 -0.94 19.04
C ASN A 152 1.17 -1.96 18.59
N GLU A 153 -0.01 -1.50 18.17
CA GLU A 153 -1.10 -2.40 17.79
C GLU A 153 -0.77 -3.23 16.53
N LEU A 154 -0.16 -2.62 15.51
CA LEU A 154 0.32 -3.36 14.33
C LEU A 154 1.31 -4.46 14.73
N ASP A 155 2.29 -4.14 15.59
CA ASP A 155 3.30 -5.10 16.05
C ASP A 155 2.66 -6.30 16.77
N LYS A 156 1.65 -6.04 17.61
CA LYS A 156 0.89 -7.09 18.32
C LYS A 156 0.10 -7.95 17.34
N ILE A 157 -0.57 -7.35 16.36
CA ILE A 157 -1.32 -8.06 15.32
C ILE A 157 -0.38 -8.98 14.54
N TYR A 158 0.73 -8.44 14.02
CA TYR A 158 1.72 -9.21 13.28
C TYR A 158 2.33 -10.33 14.12
N SER A 159 2.72 -10.05 15.35
CA SER A 159 3.24 -11.05 16.28
C SER A 159 2.21 -12.14 16.57
N GLY A 160 0.94 -11.77 16.80
CA GLY A 160 -0.16 -12.69 17.04
C GLY A 160 -0.51 -13.58 15.84
N MET A 161 -0.25 -13.10 14.62
CA MET A 161 -0.36 -13.90 13.40
C MET A 161 0.84 -14.85 13.17
N GLY A 162 1.87 -14.80 14.01
CA GLY A 162 3.10 -15.57 13.85
C GLY A 162 4.11 -14.93 12.89
N GLY A 163 4.04 -13.60 12.76
CA GLY A 163 4.95 -12.78 11.97
C GLY A 163 6.38 -12.85 12.51
N THR A 164 7.32 -12.94 11.58
CA THR A 164 8.76 -12.89 11.86
C THR A 164 9.40 -11.91 10.89
N ALA A 165 10.51 -11.28 11.27
CA ALA A 165 11.23 -10.34 10.39
C ALA A 165 10.31 -9.26 9.76
N VAL A 166 9.26 -8.85 10.47
CA VAL A 166 8.45 -7.69 10.11
C VAL A 166 9.31 -6.46 10.33
N ASN A 167 9.56 -5.71 9.26
CA ASN A 167 10.50 -4.60 9.29
C ASN A 167 10.26 -3.66 8.10
N ALA A 168 10.90 -2.50 8.13
CA ALA A 168 11.03 -1.65 6.96
C ALA A 168 12.44 -1.08 6.85
N HIS A 169 12.69 -0.42 5.72
CA HIS A 169 13.84 0.45 5.57
C HIS A 169 13.58 1.53 4.54
N THR A 170 14.26 2.66 4.71
CA THR A 170 14.30 3.78 3.77
C THR A 170 15.73 4.00 3.29
N TRP A 171 15.89 4.13 1.98
CA TRP A 171 17.16 4.44 1.33
C TRP A 171 17.04 5.73 0.49
N HIS A 172 17.92 5.92 -0.49
CA HIS A 172 17.94 7.11 -1.32
C HIS A 172 16.68 7.23 -2.20
N GLU A 173 16.26 6.15 -2.86
CA GLU A 173 15.20 6.19 -3.88
C GLU A 173 14.05 5.22 -3.59
N GLU A 174 14.08 4.56 -2.43
CA GLU A 174 13.06 3.59 -2.04
C GLU A 174 12.81 3.57 -0.54
N THR A 175 11.59 3.18 -0.19
CA THR A 175 11.18 2.74 1.14
C THR A 175 10.46 1.42 0.97
N VAL A 176 10.82 0.41 1.77
CA VAL A 176 10.32 -0.96 1.61
C VAL A 176 9.84 -1.50 2.94
N TYR A 177 8.60 -1.98 2.97
CA TYR A 177 7.98 -2.68 4.10
C TYR A 177 7.98 -4.18 3.83
N LYS A 178 8.31 -4.98 4.84
CA LYS A 178 8.60 -6.41 4.70
C LYS A 178 7.86 -7.21 5.76
N VAL A 179 7.28 -8.32 5.36
CA VAL A 179 6.62 -9.26 6.27
C VAL A 179 6.99 -10.70 5.93
N ASN A 180 7.08 -11.55 6.95
CA ASN A 180 7.14 -12.99 6.79
C ASN A 180 6.13 -13.65 7.73
N LEU A 181 5.11 -14.29 7.15
CA LEU A 181 3.95 -14.82 7.87
C LEU A 181 3.66 -16.26 7.47
N PRO A 182 2.96 -17.04 8.32
CA PRO A 182 2.42 -18.35 7.93
C PRO A 182 1.51 -18.24 6.69
N SER A 183 1.56 -19.23 5.79
CA SER A 183 0.85 -19.16 4.49
C SER A 183 -0.67 -19.01 4.60
N ASN A 184 -1.27 -19.49 5.70
CA ASN A 184 -2.69 -19.33 5.99
C ASN A 184 -3.08 -17.93 6.52
N ARG A 185 -2.15 -16.96 6.52
CA ARG A 185 -2.37 -15.56 6.94
C ARG A 185 -2.40 -14.57 5.78
N LEU A 186 -2.30 -15.05 4.53
CA LEU A 186 -2.19 -14.19 3.35
C LEU A 186 -3.36 -13.21 3.21
N GLU A 187 -4.59 -13.69 3.43
CA GLU A 187 -5.80 -12.86 3.35
C GLU A 187 -5.82 -11.80 4.46
N GLN A 188 -5.50 -12.19 5.69
CA GLN A 188 -5.46 -11.26 6.82
C GLN A 188 -4.40 -10.19 6.62
N TRP A 189 -3.22 -10.56 6.11
CA TRP A 189 -2.18 -9.59 5.75
C TRP A 189 -2.68 -8.61 4.68
N ALA A 190 -3.33 -9.10 3.62
CA ALA A 190 -3.87 -8.23 2.57
C ALA A 190 -4.93 -7.25 3.12
N LEU A 191 -5.76 -7.66 4.09
CA LEU A 191 -6.73 -6.77 4.74
C LEU A 191 -6.07 -5.68 5.60
N ILE A 192 -4.88 -5.93 6.13
CA ILE A 192 -4.15 -4.99 7.01
C ILE A 192 -3.35 -3.98 6.18
N ASP A 193 -2.63 -4.46 5.15
CA ASP A 193 -1.64 -3.66 4.44
C ASP A 193 -2.12 -3.11 3.08
N LEU A 194 -3.20 -3.65 2.50
CA LEU A 194 -3.65 -3.29 1.15
C LEU A 194 -5.03 -2.62 1.10
N LEU A 195 -5.72 -2.49 2.24
CA LEU A 195 -7.05 -1.86 2.37
C LEU A 195 -7.02 -0.72 3.38
#